data_AF-A0A1L7LI77-F1
#
_entry.id   AF-A0A1L7LI77-F1
#
_cell.length_a   1.000
_cell.length_b   1.000
_cell.length_c   1.000
_cell.angle_alpha   90.00
_cell.angle_beta   90.00
_cell.angle_gamma   90.00
#
_symmetry.space_group_name_H-M   'P 1'
#
loop_
_entity.id
_entity.type
_entity.pdbx_description
1 polymer ?
#
loop_
_entity_poly.entity_id
_entity_poly.type
_entity_poly.pdbx_seq_one_letter_code
_entity_poly.pdbx_strand_id
1 'polypeptide(L)'
;MGLFEKEIYLFGNNWGRGGEVIYQALRFKAPENVTKEVFPKGYLSTSQEVVGNYIGDYVVVAAEDKKTGSSLYESDTWKNIPAVKKGHVIKVNANAFYFNDPLTLEYELNTLEKGILKAAK
;
A
#
# COMPACT_ATOMS: atom_id res chain seq x y z
N MET A 1 -0.65 -0.69 1.74
CA MET A 1 -1.39 -1.82 2.35
C MET A 1 -0.48 -3.04 2.37
N GLY A 2 -0.71 -3.96 3.31
CA GLY A 2 0.00 -5.23 3.42
C GLY A 2 -0.95 -6.40 3.38
N LEU A 3 -0.48 -7.51 2.83
CA LEU A 3 -1.19 -8.77 2.79
C LEU A 3 -0.38 -9.81 3.58
N PHE A 4 -1.04 -10.44 4.54
CA PHE A 4 -0.46 -11.51 5.35
C PHE A 4 -1.51 -12.59 5.51
N GLU A 5 -1.21 -13.81 5.04
CA GLU A 5 -2.18 -14.89 4.94
C GLU A 5 -3.47 -14.47 4.19
N LYS A 6 -4.61 -14.39 4.90
CA LYS A 6 -5.92 -13.96 4.37
C LYS A 6 -6.31 -12.56 4.83
N GLU A 7 -5.48 -11.92 5.64
CA GLU A 7 -5.74 -10.63 6.27
C GLU A 7 -5.22 -9.48 5.42
N ILE A 8 -5.91 -8.34 5.51
CA ILE A 8 -5.54 -7.10 4.84
C ILE A 8 -5.27 -6.04 5.88
N TYR A 9 -4.06 -5.48 5.83
CA TYR A 9 -3.66 -4.39 6.71
C TYR A 9 -3.44 -3.10 5.92
N LEU A 10 -4.01 -2.02 6.44
CA LEU A 10 -3.74 -0.66 6.01
C LEU A 10 -2.70 -0.07 6.96
N PHE A 11 -1.76 0.70 6.42
CA PHE A 11 -0.68 1.32 7.18
C PHE A 11 -0.76 2.83 7.04
N GLY A 12 -0.47 3.51 8.14
CA GLY A 12 -0.43 4.95 8.23
C GLY A 12 0.91 5.53 7.77
N ASN A 13 1.25 6.70 8.29
CA ASN A 13 2.45 7.43 7.91
C ASN A 13 3.70 7.10 8.73
N ASN A 14 3.62 6.25 9.75
CA ASN A 14 4.74 5.98 10.65
C ASN A 14 4.68 4.56 11.25
N TRP A 15 4.60 3.54 10.38
CA TRP A 15 4.52 2.12 10.76
C TRP A 15 5.31 1.22 9.79
N GLY A 16 6.33 1.78 9.13
CA GLY A 16 7.01 1.16 8.00
C GLY A 16 6.10 1.02 6.78
N ARG A 17 6.42 0.04 5.92
CA ARG A 17 5.68 -0.28 4.69
C ARG A 17 5.62 0.88 3.72
N GLY A 18 6.66 1.70 3.72
CA GLY A 18 6.77 2.91 2.91
C GLY A 18 5.93 4.09 3.38
N GLY A 19 5.24 4.01 4.52
CA GLY A 19 4.40 5.11 5.02
C GLY A 19 5.18 6.41 5.24
N GLU A 20 6.37 6.29 5.80
CA GLU A 20 7.33 7.36 6.05
C GLU A 20 7.74 8.02 4.73
N VAL A 21 8.08 7.21 3.72
CA VAL A 21 8.49 7.71 2.41
C VAL A 21 7.33 8.38 1.66
N ILE A 22 6.18 7.72 1.58
CA ILE A 22 5.03 8.19 0.80
C ILE A 22 4.47 9.49 1.39
N TYR A 23 4.19 9.50 2.69
CA TYR A 23 3.43 10.57 3.31
C TYR A 23 4.29 11.66 3.97
N GLN A 24 5.50 11.33 4.44
CA GLN A 24 6.38 12.31 5.08
C GLN A 24 7.43 12.86 4.10
N ALA A 25 8.19 11.99 3.43
CA ALA A 25 9.27 12.45 2.54
C ALA A 25 8.73 13.03 1.22
N LEU A 26 7.88 12.27 0.52
CA LEU A 26 7.31 12.65 -0.78
C LEU A 26 6.05 13.54 -0.65
N ARG A 27 5.49 13.66 0.55
CA ARG A 27 4.32 14.51 0.87
C ARG A 27 3.07 14.20 0.03
N PHE A 28 2.92 12.96 -0.44
CA PHE A 28 1.67 12.55 -1.06
C PHE A 28 0.52 12.62 -0.07
N LYS A 29 -0.67 12.95 -0.57
CA LYS A 29 -1.88 12.99 0.24
C LYS A 29 -2.44 11.58 0.40
N ALA A 30 -2.79 11.22 1.63
CA ALA A 30 -3.59 10.03 1.89
C ALA A 30 -5.09 10.32 1.64
N PRO A 31 -5.88 9.29 1.33
CA PRO A 31 -7.35 9.38 1.37
C PRO A 31 -7.85 9.82 2.76
N GLU A 32 -8.97 10.54 2.80
CA GLU A 32 -9.49 11.14 4.04
C GLU A 32 -9.76 10.10 5.14
N ASN A 33 -10.32 8.96 4.79
CA ASN A 33 -10.54 7.85 5.71
C ASN A 33 -9.24 7.23 6.21
N VAL A 34 -8.18 7.16 5.39
CA VAL A 34 -6.85 6.72 5.86
C VAL A 34 -6.30 7.68 6.90
N THR A 35 -6.42 9.00 6.67
CA THR A 35 -5.99 10.02 7.63
C THR A 35 -6.79 9.99 8.93
N LYS A 36 -8.10 9.71 8.87
CA LYS A 36 -8.98 9.68 10.05
C LYS A 36 -8.90 8.37 10.84
N GLU A 37 -8.73 7.24 10.16
CA GLU A 37 -8.94 5.92 10.79
C GLU A 37 -7.66 5.11 10.94
N VAL A 38 -6.68 5.31 10.05
CA VAL A 38 -5.44 4.51 10.02
C VAL A 38 -4.28 5.27 10.66
N PHE A 39 -4.06 6.54 10.29
CA PHE A 39 -2.94 7.34 10.81
C PHE A 39 -2.92 7.41 12.35
N PRO A 40 -4.05 7.65 13.05
CA PRO A 40 -4.04 7.72 14.51
C PRO A 40 -3.70 6.39 15.20
N LYS A 41 -3.94 5.27 14.52
CA LYS A 41 -3.69 3.90 15.04
C LYS A 41 -2.36 3.32 14.57
N GLY A 42 -1.69 3.95 13.61
CA GLY A 42 -0.53 3.42 12.90
C GLY A 42 -0.90 2.38 11.84
N TYR A 43 -1.80 1.45 12.15
CA TYR A 43 -2.32 0.46 11.20
C TYR A 43 -3.78 0.09 11.49
N LEU A 44 -4.44 -0.55 10.53
CA LEU A 44 -5.83 -1.00 10.63
C LEU A 44 -6.03 -2.30 9.84
N SER A 45 -6.66 -3.32 10.44
CA SER A 45 -7.15 -4.47 9.68
C SER A 45 -8.47 -4.14 8.98
N THR A 46 -8.65 -4.63 7.75
CA THR A 46 -9.84 -4.39 6.93
C THR A 46 -10.24 -5.64 6.15
N SER A 47 -11.46 -5.67 5.62
CA SER A 47 -11.94 -6.74 4.73
C SER A 47 -11.77 -6.39 3.25
N GLN A 48 -11.86 -7.41 2.39
CA GLN A 48 -11.86 -7.24 0.92
C GLN A 48 -13.01 -6.37 0.43
N GLU A 49 -14.15 -6.41 1.12
CA GLU A 49 -15.38 -5.71 0.73
C GLU A 49 -15.24 -4.19 0.83
N VAL A 50 -14.50 -3.71 1.85
CA VAL A 50 -14.40 -2.28 2.15
C VAL A 50 -13.01 -1.69 1.88
N VAL A 51 -12.02 -2.52 1.50
CA VAL A 51 -10.64 -2.06 1.21
C VAL A 51 -10.61 -0.97 0.12
N GLY A 52 -11.54 -1.04 -0.85
CA GLY A 52 -11.67 -0.06 -1.92
C GLY A 52 -11.94 1.36 -1.42
N ASN A 53 -12.58 1.52 -0.26
CA ASN A 53 -12.84 2.85 0.32
C ASN A 53 -11.53 3.54 0.71
N TYR A 54 -10.49 2.80 1.05
CA TYR A 54 -9.20 3.33 1.52
C TYR A 54 -8.16 3.50 0.41
N ILE A 55 -8.53 3.21 -0.83
CA ILE A 55 -7.62 3.30 -1.99
C ILE A 55 -7.93 4.57 -2.76
N GLY A 56 -6.94 5.45 -2.84
CA GLY A 56 -6.99 6.66 -3.66
C GLY A 56 -6.59 6.40 -5.11
N ASP A 57 -5.84 7.32 -5.71
CA ASP A 57 -5.40 7.20 -7.11
C ASP A 57 -4.38 6.07 -7.34
N TYR A 58 -3.60 5.75 -6.30
CA TYR A 58 -2.59 4.70 -6.30
C TYR A 58 -2.69 3.84 -5.05
N VAL A 59 -2.24 2.59 -5.15
CA VAL A 59 -2.08 1.69 -4.02
C VAL A 59 -0.72 1.00 -4.06
N VAL A 60 0.03 1.12 -2.95
CA VAL A 60 1.23 0.32 -2.71
C VAL A 60 0.83 -0.93 -1.95
N VAL A 61 1.16 -2.10 -2.49
CA VAL A 61 0.81 -3.41 -1.93
C VAL A 61 2.08 -4.15 -1.56
N ALA A 62 2.33 -4.26 -0.26
CA ALA A 62 3.39 -5.09 0.30
C ALA A 62 2.85 -6.51 0.51
N ALA A 63 3.34 -7.46 -0.28
CA ALA A 63 3.02 -8.87 -0.12
C ALA A 63 4.32 -9.68 -0.10
N GLU A 64 4.34 -10.78 0.65
CA GLU A 64 5.52 -11.65 0.73
C GLU A 64 5.77 -12.37 -0.59
N ASP A 65 4.71 -12.81 -1.27
CA ASP A 65 4.78 -13.44 -2.57
C ASP A 65 3.51 -13.20 -3.42
N LYS A 66 3.45 -13.83 -4.60
CA LYS A 66 2.28 -13.71 -5.52
C LYS A 66 1.05 -14.48 -5.02
N LYS A 67 1.23 -15.50 -4.19
CA LYS A 67 0.15 -16.31 -3.60
C LYS A 67 -0.51 -15.56 -2.44
N THR A 68 0.28 -14.84 -1.66
CA THR A 68 -0.20 -13.93 -0.61
C THR A 68 -1.02 -12.82 -1.25
N GLY A 69 -2.34 -12.91 -1.07
CA GLY A 69 -3.30 -12.00 -1.68
C GLY A 69 -3.99 -12.49 -2.96
N SER A 70 -3.75 -13.72 -3.43
CA SER A 70 -4.41 -14.22 -4.66
C SER A 70 -5.92 -14.09 -4.59
N SER A 71 -6.52 -14.45 -3.45
CA SER A 71 -7.96 -14.29 -3.20
C SER A 71 -8.43 -12.84 -3.37
N LEU A 72 -7.68 -11.85 -2.86
CA LEU A 72 -8.02 -10.45 -3.06
C LEU A 72 -7.88 -10.07 -4.53
N TYR A 73 -6.75 -10.40 -5.17
CA TYR A 73 -6.47 -10.00 -6.55
C TYR A 73 -7.45 -10.61 -7.57
N GLU A 74 -7.98 -11.79 -7.27
CA GLU A 74 -8.96 -12.48 -8.09
C GLU A 74 -10.38 -11.99 -7.86
N SER A 75 -10.67 -11.34 -6.72
CA SER A 75 -11.99 -10.82 -6.40
C SER A 75 -12.45 -9.73 -7.37
N ASP A 76 -13.76 -9.73 -7.66
CA ASP A 76 -14.38 -8.68 -8.46
C ASP A 76 -14.32 -7.33 -7.75
N THR A 77 -14.40 -7.32 -6.42
CA THR A 77 -14.25 -6.10 -5.62
C THR A 77 -12.92 -5.42 -5.89
N TRP A 78 -11.80 -6.16 -5.82
CA TRP A 78 -10.48 -5.62 -6.10
C TRP A 78 -10.34 -5.14 -7.54
N LYS A 79 -10.72 -5.98 -8.52
CA LYS A 79 -10.64 -5.65 -9.95
C LYS A 79 -11.49 -4.43 -10.31
N ASN A 80 -12.54 -4.14 -9.53
CA ASN A 80 -13.40 -3.00 -9.76
C ASN A 80 -12.92 -1.67 -9.20
N ILE A 81 -11.88 -1.68 -8.35
CA ILE A 81 -11.32 -0.45 -7.77
C ILE A 81 -10.70 0.42 -8.88
N PRO A 82 -10.99 1.74 -8.94
CA PRO A 82 -10.50 2.61 -10.01
C PRO A 82 -8.98 2.59 -10.21
N ALA A 83 -8.19 2.61 -9.13
CA ALA A 83 -6.73 2.51 -9.20
C ALA A 83 -6.27 1.18 -9.82
N VAL A 84 -6.96 0.08 -9.50
CA VAL A 84 -6.64 -1.24 -10.04
C VAL A 84 -6.92 -1.31 -11.54
N LYS A 85 -8.08 -0.79 -11.99
CA LYS A 85 -8.43 -0.71 -13.41
C LYS A 85 -7.43 0.12 -14.22
N LYS A 86 -6.88 1.18 -13.62
CA LYS A 86 -5.88 2.05 -14.23
C LYS A 86 -4.45 1.49 -14.18
N GLY A 87 -4.24 0.32 -13.57
CA GLY A 87 -2.90 -0.25 -13.40
C GLY A 87 -2.04 0.48 -12.37
N HIS A 88 -2.64 1.32 -11.51
CA HIS A 88 -1.97 2.11 -10.48
C HIS A 88 -1.68 1.29 -9.20
N VAL A 89 -1.28 0.03 -9.38
CA VAL A 89 -0.94 -0.90 -8.29
C VAL A 89 0.57 -1.11 -8.28
N ILE A 90 1.23 -0.64 -7.22
CA ILE A 90 2.67 -0.78 -7.03
C ILE A 90 2.90 -1.92 -6.06
N LYS A 91 3.36 -3.07 -6.57
CA LYS A 91 3.69 -4.23 -5.75
C LYS A 91 5.13 -4.13 -5.25
N VAL A 92 5.32 -4.29 -3.95
CA VAL A 92 6.62 -4.22 -3.28
C VAL A 92 6.86 -5.46 -2.42
N ASN A 93 8.12 -5.77 -2.16
CA ASN A 93 8.49 -6.90 -1.30
C ASN A 93 8.18 -6.55 0.16
N ALA A 94 7.31 -7.33 0.82
CA ALA A 94 6.91 -7.04 2.20
C ALA A 94 8.05 -7.09 3.21
N ASN A 95 9.01 -8.00 3.04
CA ASN A 95 10.15 -8.14 3.97
C ASN A 95 11.10 -6.94 3.86
N ALA A 96 11.32 -6.43 2.64
CA ALA A 96 12.16 -5.27 2.42
C ALA A 96 11.50 -3.95 2.90
N PHE A 97 10.17 -3.90 2.90
CA PHE A 97 9.38 -2.73 3.32
C PHE A 97 8.95 -2.83 4.80
N TYR A 98 9.50 -3.76 5.58
CA TYR A 98 9.06 -3.94 6.97
C TYR A 98 9.59 -2.84 7.90
N PHE A 99 10.84 -2.40 7.67
CA PHE A 99 11.59 -1.51 8.54
C PHE A 99 11.56 -0.06 8.03
N ASN A 100 12.11 0.86 8.82
CA ASN A 100 12.22 2.29 8.51
C ASN A 100 13.57 2.88 8.92
N ASP A 101 14.60 2.04 9.01
CA ASP A 101 15.99 2.48 9.19
C ASP A 101 16.52 3.17 7.91
N PRO A 102 17.62 3.95 7.98
CA PRO A 102 18.09 4.74 6.85
C PRO A 102 18.34 3.95 5.56
N LEU A 103 18.89 2.73 5.66
CA LEU A 103 19.16 1.90 4.50
C LEU A 103 17.86 1.42 3.84
N THR A 104 16.90 1.01 4.67
CA THR A 104 15.57 0.62 4.20
C THR A 104 14.84 1.80 3.54
N LEU A 105 14.87 2.99 4.15
CA LEU A 105 14.20 4.17 3.59
C LEU A 105 14.75 4.56 2.21
N GLU A 106 16.06 4.45 2.00
CA GLU A 106 16.67 4.69 0.69
C GLU A 106 16.20 3.65 -0.35
N TYR A 107 16.13 2.37 0.04
CA TYR A 107 15.62 1.31 -0.82
C TYR A 107 14.13 1.51 -1.16
N GLU A 108 13.31 1.85 -0.17
CA GLU A 108 11.89 2.12 -0.34
C GLU A 108 11.66 3.29 -1.31
N LEU A 109 12.37 4.41 -1.13
CA LEU A 109 12.28 5.57 -2.01
C LEU A 109 12.59 5.22 -3.46
N ASN A 110 13.71 4.57 -3.71
CA ASN A 110 14.12 4.13 -5.05
C ASN A 110 13.10 3.18 -5.69
N THR A 111 12.50 2.30 -4.89
CA THR A 111 11.49 1.34 -5.35
C THR A 111 10.17 2.03 -5.70
N LEU A 112 9.72 2.93 -4.82
CA LEU A 112 8.49 3.69 -5.00
C LEU A 112 8.58 4.64 -6.19
N GLU A 113 9.69 5.35 -6.36
CA GLU A 113 9.93 6.22 -7.52
C GLU A 113 9.76 5.45 -8.84
N LYS A 114 10.47 4.32 -8.98
CA LYS A 114 10.37 3.46 -10.17
C LYS A 114 8.94 2.94 -10.38
N GLY A 115 8.27 2.55 -9.29
CA GLY A 115 6.89 2.07 -9.33
C GLY A 115 5.90 3.12 -9.81
N ILE A 116 5.98 4.33 -9.26
CA ILE A 116 5.12 5.47 -9.61
C ILE A 116 5.36 5.86 -11.08
N LEU A 117 6.61 6.04 -11.49
CA LEU A 117 6.94 6.43 -12.87
C LEU A 117 6.54 5.38 -13.91
N LYS A 118 6.53 4.09 -13.54
CA LYS A 118 6.04 3.02 -14.40
C LYS A 118 4.52 3.02 -14.50
N ALA A 119 3.82 3.25 -13.39
CA ALA A 119 2.37 3.22 -13.33
C ALA A 119 1.70 4.51 -13.86
N ALA A 120 2.46 5.60 -14.02
CA ALA A 120 1.99 6.86 -14.59
C ALA A 120 2.03 6.92 -16.14
N LYS A 121 2.54 5.86 -16.80
CA LYS A 121 2.59 5.73 -18.26
C LYS A 121 1.35 4.99 -18.78
#